data_AF-A0A970E1A2-F1
#
_entry.id   AF-A0A970E1A2-F1
#
_cell.length_a   1.000
_cell.length_b   1.000
_cell.length_c   1.000
_cell.angle_alpha   90.00
_cell.angle_beta   90.00
_cell.angle_gamma   90.00
#
_symmetry.space_group_name_H-M   'P 1'
#
loop_
_entity.id
_entity.type
_entity.pdbx_description
1 polymer ?
#
loop_
_entity_poly.entity_id
_entity_poly.type
_entity_poly.pdbx_seq_one_letter_code
_entity_poly.pdbx_strand_id
1 'polypeptide(L)'
;MLTHRVRRNTSLVLFVGLMLASAFFWSMSSATDAGMRDGVFSGRAQGFSGEMVVAVTVGGGKITAVEVVSHNDTPFIADPALEALTAKVVEAQSSQVDVVTGATYTSRGFMAAVEQALGKASGDLADGVYVGSAQGFGGELTVSVTLAGGSMTAVEVTSHNDTPFIADPAIKTLTKAIVEKQSADVDVVSGATFTSNGVMNAVKDALGLE
;
A
#
# COMPACT_ATOMS: atom_id res chain seq x y z
N MET A 1 3.10 -58.80 -50.25
CA MET A 1 1.71 -58.26 -50.28
C MET A 1 0.77 -59.42 -49.98
N LEU A 2 -0.04 -59.30 -48.91
CA LEU A 2 -1.19 -60.13 -48.46
C LEU A 2 -1.23 -60.04 -46.92
N THR A 3 -1.69 -58.91 -46.36
CA THR A 3 -3.07 -58.62 -45.91
C THR A 3 -3.48 -59.31 -44.61
N HIS A 4 -3.96 -58.47 -43.68
CA HIS A 4 -5.02 -58.73 -42.68
C HIS A 4 -4.66 -59.70 -41.53
N ARG A 5 -5.13 -59.54 -40.28
CA ARG A 5 -6.20 -58.72 -39.70
C ARG A 5 -6.01 -58.69 -38.18
N VAL A 6 -6.30 -57.53 -37.60
CA VAL A 6 -6.55 -57.28 -36.18
C VAL A 6 -7.57 -58.26 -35.58
N ARG A 7 -7.38 -58.69 -34.32
CA ARG A 7 -8.48 -58.91 -33.36
C ARG A 7 -8.05 -58.48 -31.94
N ARG A 8 -8.78 -57.50 -31.40
CA ARG A 8 -8.82 -57.11 -29.98
C ARG A 8 -9.36 -58.29 -29.17
N ASN A 9 -8.74 -58.60 -28.03
CA ASN A 9 -9.36 -59.41 -26.99
C ASN A 9 -9.74 -58.54 -25.79
N THR A 10 -11.00 -58.69 -25.43
CA THR A 10 -11.77 -58.07 -24.37
C THR A 10 -11.70 -58.88 -23.07
N SER A 11 -12.11 -58.23 -21.98
CA SER A 11 -12.54 -58.75 -20.66
C SER A 11 -11.50 -58.66 -19.55
N LEU A 12 -11.61 -57.72 -18.60
CA LEU A 12 -12.62 -57.57 -17.51
C LEU A 12 -12.27 -58.46 -16.31
N VAL A 13 -11.59 -57.88 -15.30
CA VAL A 13 -11.77 -58.26 -13.89
C VAL A 13 -11.78 -56.97 -13.06
N LEU A 14 -12.94 -56.74 -12.45
CA LEU A 14 -13.29 -55.67 -11.52
C LEU A 14 -12.91 -56.16 -10.11
N PHE A 15 -12.15 -55.40 -9.33
CA PHE A 15 -12.18 -55.49 -7.86
C PHE A 15 -12.13 -54.08 -7.26
N VAL A 16 -13.28 -53.70 -6.71
CA VAL A 16 -13.49 -52.50 -5.90
C VAL A 16 -12.76 -52.71 -4.57
N GLY A 17 -11.79 -51.85 -4.28
CA GLY A 17 -11.18 -51.68 -2.97
C GLY A 17 -11.36 -50.24 -2.51
N LEU A 18 -12.52 -49.98 -1.89
CA LEU A 18 -12.80 -48.76 -1.14
C LEU A 18 -11.93 -48.76 0.13
N MET A 19 -10.87 -47.95 0.15
CA MET A 19 -10.29 -47.45 1.39
C MET A 19 -10.15 -45.94 1.33
N LEU A 20 -11.12 -45.28 1.98
CA LEU A 20 -11.05 -43.92 2.46
C LEU A 20 -9.90 -43.82 3.47
N ALA A 21 -8.74 -43.37 3.01
CA ALA A 21 -7.77 -42.70 3.87
C ALA A 21 -7.78 -41.23 3.44
N SER A 22 -8.52 -40.43 4.23
CA SER A 22 -8.48 -38.98 4.20
C SER A 22 -7.03 -38.52 4.09
N ALA A 23 -6.66 -37.96 2.94
CA ALA A 23 -5.48 -37.13 2.85
C ALA A 23 -5.74 -35.96 3.79
N PHE A 24 -5.21 -36.10 4.99
CA PHE A 24 -5.02 -35.04 5.96
C PHE A 24 -4.20 -33.99 5.22
N PHE A 25 -4.90 -33.05 4.57
CA PHE A 25 -4.32 -31.82 4.09
C PHE A 25 -3.79 -31.15 5.35
N TRP A 26 -2.52 -31.42 5.66
CA TRP A 26 -1.78 -30.57 6.55
C TRP A 26 -1.71 -29.25 5.80
N SER A 27 -2.69 -28.39 6.09
CA SER A 27 -2.62 -26.98 5.80
C SER A 27 -1.32 -26.54 6.45
N MET A 28 -0.28 -26.43 5.63
CA MET A 28 0.86 -25.60 5.93
C MET A 28 0.26 -24.20 6.01
N SER A 29 -0.18 -23.84 7.21
CA SER A 29 -0.37 -22.45 7.59
C SER A 29 0.94 -21.81 7.17
N SER A 30 0.90 -21.05 6.07
CA SER A 30 1.96 -20.12 5.79
C SER A 30 1.89 -19.18 6.97
N ALA A 31 2.78 -19.39 7.95
CA ALA A 31 3.26 -18.31 8.75
C ALA A 31 3.55 -17.20 7.74
N THR A 32 2.84 -16.09 7.87
CA THR A 32 3.11 -14.85 7.14
C THR A 32 4.60 -14.60 7.26
N ASP A 33 5.33 -14.85 6.17
CA ASP A 33 6.66 -14.28 6.02
C ASP A 33 6.44 -12.78 6.19
N ALA A 34 7.15 -12.17 7.13
CA ALA A 34 7.10 -10.74 7.40
C ALA A 34 7.76 -9.98 6.24
N GLY A 35 7.20 -10.15 5.05
CA GLY A 35 7.59 -9.54 3.80
C GLY A 35 6.66 -8.39 3.45
N MET A 36 7.13 -7.49 2.61
CA MET A 36 6.32 -6.39 2.11
C MET A 36 5.13 -6.94 1.32
N ARG A 37 3.95 -6.37 1.54
CA ARG A 37 2.76 -6.68 0.73
C ARG A 37 2.96 -6.17 -0.68
N ASP A 38 2.46 -6.94 -1.63
CA ASP A 38 2.45 -6.53 -3.03
C ASP A 38 1.49 -5.37 -3.24
N GLY A 39 1.84 -4.44 -4.14
CA GLY A 39 1.04 -3.25 -4.40
C GLY A 39 1.89 -2.05 -4.77
N VAL A 40 1.23 -0.89 -4.92
CA VAL A 40 1.89 0.39 -5.14
C VAL A 40 1.63 1.25 -3.91
N PHE A 41 2.70 1.65 -3.24
CA PHE A 41 2.63 2.43 -2.01
C PHE A 41 3.27 3.79 -2.24
N SER A 42 2.56 4.85 -1.83
CA SER A 42 3.06 6.21 -1.90
C SER A 42 3.65 6.63 -0.56
N GLY A 43 4.75 7.37 -0.60
CA GLY A 43 5.31 8.05 0.56
C GLY A 43 5.64 9.48 0.23
N ARG A 44 5.65 10.32 1.27
CA ARG A 44 5.83 11.77 1.13
C ARG A 44 6.86 12.25 2.12
N ALA A 45 7.72 13.15 1.67
CA ALA A 45 8.69 13.77 2.57
C ALA A 45 9.14 15.11 2.03
N GLN A 46 9.72 15.91 2.92
CA GLN A 46 10.30 17.20 2.58
C GLN A 46 11.62 17.02 1.83
N GLY A 47 11.66 17.49 0.59
CA GLY A 47 12.87 17.71 -0.21
C GLY A 47 13.53 19.05 0.08
N PHE A 48 14.41 19.49 -0.82
CA PHE A 48 15.11 20.77 -0.70
C PHE A 48 14.17 21.98 -0.77
N SER A 49 13.22 21.99 -1.71
CA SER A 49 12.35 23.14 -2.01
C SER A 49 10.86 22.87 -1.80
N GLY A 50 10.49 21.74 -1.21
CA GLY A 50 9.09 21.40 -0.93
C GLY A 50 8.89 19.92 -0.71
N GLU A 51 7.63 19.54 -0.53
CA GLU A 51 7.24 18.13 -0.50
C GLU A 51 7.59 17.46 -1.83
N MET A 52 8.03 16.19 -1.74
CA MET A 52 8.11 15.26 -2.85
C MET A 52 7.30 14.01 -2.54
N VAL A 53 6.78 13.40 -3.60
CA VAL A 53 5.96 12.19 -3.55
C VAL A 53 6.67 11.10 -4.35
N VAL A 54 6.87 9.95 -3.71
CA VAL A 54 7.48 8.77 -4.31
C VAL A 54 6.50 7.61 -4.27
N ALA A 55 6.35 6.90 -5.39
CA ALA A 55 5.61 5.65 -5.48
C ALA A 55 6.59 4.47 -5.55
N VAL A 56 6.35 3.45 -4.75
CA VAL A 56 7.14 2.22 -4.70
C VAL A 56 6.23 1.05 -5.06
N THR A 57 6.61 0.28 -6.08
CA THR A 57 5.89 -0.94 -6.48
C THR A 57 6.57 -2.14 -5.85
N VAL A 58 5.80 -2.91 -5.08
CA VAL A 58 6.22 -4.18 -4.50
C VAL A 58 5.54 -5.33 -5.23
N GLY A 59 6.32 -6.34 -5.63
CA GLY A 59 5.83 -7.55 -6.27
C GLY A 59 6.64 -8.76 -5.82
N GLY A 60 5.95 -9.82 -5.38
CA GLY A 60 6.59 -10.98 -4.75
C GLY A 60 7.41 -10.60 -3.51
N GLY A 61 6.96 -9.61 -2.74
CA GLY A 61 7.67 -9.11 -1.56
C GLY A 61 8.98 -8.37 -1.84
N LYS A 62 9.21 -7.92 -3.08
CA LYS A 62 10.41 -7.18 -3.51
C LYS A 62 10.05 -5.85 -4.14
N ILE A 63 10.92 -4.85 -3.97
CA ILE A 63 10.82 -3.58 -4.68
C ILE A 63 11.09 -3.85 -6.16
N THR A 64 10.10 -3.63 -7.00
CA THR A 64 10.18 -3.85 -8.46
C THR A 64 10.28 -2.56 -9.25
N ALA A 65 9.78 -1.45 -8.69
CA ALA A 65 9.91 -0.12 -9.26
C ALA A 65 9.88 0.95 -8.18
N VAL A 66 10.55 2.07 -8.44
CA VAL A 66 10.46 3.30 -7.66
C VAL A 66 10.31 4.46 -8.64
N GLU A 67 9.27 5.26 -8.47
CA GLU A 67 8.93 6.39 -9.32
C GLU A 67 8.81 7.65 -8.47
N VAL A 68 9.47 8.73 -8.90
CA VAL A 68 9.25 10.06 -8.29
C VAL A 68 8.05 10.69 -8.98
N VAL A 69 6.92 10.72 -8.29
CA VAL A 69 5.64 11.23 -8.82
C VAL A 69 5.67 12.75 -8.92
N SER A 70 6.25 13.42 -7.91
CA SER A 70 6.40 14.88 -7.92
C SER A 70 7.51 15.34 -6.98
N HIS A 71 8.13 16.48 -7.29
CA HIS A 71 9.02 17.23 -6.40
C HIS A 71 9.05 18.70 -6.79
N ASN A 72 9.48 19.55 -5.87
CA ASN A 72 9.61 21.00 -6.08
C ASN A 72 11.09 21.47 -6.11
N ASP A 73 12.03 20.53 -6.02
CA ASP A 73 13.47 20.80 -5.98
C ASP A 73 14.02 21.31 -7.33
N THR A 74 15.21 21.91 -7.32
CA THR A 74 15.84 22.47 -8.52
C THR A 74 16.12 21.37 -9.55
N PRO A 75 15.46 21.36 -10.74
CA PRO A 75 15.48 20.20 -11.65
C PRO A 75 16.89 19.77 -12.06
N PHE A 76 17.76 20.72 -12.44
CA PHE A 76 19.13 20.44 -12.87
C PHE A 76 20.03 19.78 -11.80
N ILE A 77 19.64 19.82 -10.53
CA ILE A 77 20.36 19.19 -9.42
C ILE A 77 19.62 17.94 -8.94
N ALA A 78 18.30 18.03 -8.81
CA ALA A 78 17.46 16.99 -8.25
C ALA A 78 17.29 15.82 -9.21
N ASP A 79 16.95 16.06 -10.48
CA ASP A 79 16.62 15.03 -11.45
C ASP A 79 17.73 13.97 -11.61
N PRO A 80 19.01 14.33 -11.86
CA PRO A 80 20.06 13.32 -11.98
C PRO A 80 20.34 12.59 -10.66
N ALA A 81 20.14 13.26 -9.52
CA ALA A 81 20.29 12.64 -8.21
C ALA A 81 19.17 11.62 -7.94
N LEU A 82 17.92 11.98 -8.25
CA LEU A 82 16.74 11.13 -8.09
C LEU A 82 16.81 9.91 -9.02
N GLU A 83 17.23 10.07 -10.27
CA GLU A 83 17.44 8.95 -11.20
C GLU A 83 18.50 7.96 -10.68
N ALA A 84 19.61 8.46 -10.14
CA ALA A 84 20.63 7.60 -9.54
C ALA A 84 20.12 6.90 -8.27
N LEU A 85 19.32 7.58 -7.46
CA LEU A 85 18.79 7.04 -6.21
C LEU A 85 17.69 6.00 -6.43
N THR A 86 16.81 6.18 -7.41
CA THR A 86 15.78 5.18 -7.75
C THR A 86 16.41 3.85 -8.14
N ALA A 87 17.44 3.88 -8.99
CA ALA A 87 18.19 2.69 -9.37
C ALA A 87 18.85 2.01 -8.15
N LYS A 88 19.49 2.78 -7.27
CA LYS A 88 20.12 2.26 -6.05
C LYS A 88 19.12 1.63 -5.09
N VAL A 89 17.94 2.21 -4.91
CA VAL A 89 16.91 1.65 -4.01
C VAL A 89 16.39 0.31 -4.54
N VAL A 90 16.15 0.21 -5.85
CA VAL A 90 15.73 -1.05 -6.48
C VAL A 90 16.83 -2.10 -6.37
N GLU A 91 18.09 -1.74 -6.59
CA GLU A 91 19.23 -2.65 -6.45
C GLU A 91 19.43 -3.10 -4.99
N ALA A 92 19.39 -2.16 -4.04
CA ALA A 92 19.64 -2.42 -2.62
C ALA A 92 18.45 -3.06 -1.91
N GLN A 93 17.24 -3.00 -2.49
CA GLN A 93 15.99 -3.41 -1.84
C GLN A 93 15.77 -2.70 -0.49
N SER A 94 16.18 -1.43 -0.40
CA SER A 94 16.19 -0.66 0.85
C SER A 94 16.15 0.84 0.57
N SER A 95 15.51 1.60 1.46
CA SER A 95 15.56 3.08 1.47
C SER A 95 16.90 3.63 1.94
N GLN A 96 17.74 2.81 2.60
CA GLN A 96 19.02 3.22 3.17
C GLN A 96 20.14 3.16 2.13
N VAL A 97 20.20 4.17 1.27
CA VAL A 97 21.24 4.32 0.23
C VAL A 97 22.09 5.56 0.48
N ASP A 98 23.25 5.65 -0.15
CA ASP A 98 24.12 6.82 0.01
C ASP A 98 23.53 8.06 -0.67
N VAL A 99 23.62 9.19 0.04
CA VAL A 99 23.25 10.51 -0.49
C VAL A 99 24.08 10.88 -1.73
N VAL A 100 23.48 11.65 -2.65
CA VAL A 100 24.18 12.19 -3.80
C VAL A 100 24.83 13.54 -3.44
N THR A 101 26.13 13.67 -3.73
CA THR A 101 26.88 14.90 -3.50
C THR A 101 26.24 16.07 -4.25
N GLY A 102 26.03 17.19 -3.54
CA GLY A 102 25.37 18.38 -4.10
C GLY A 102 23.84 18.33 -4.05
N ALA A 103 23.23 17.18 -3.75
CA ALA A 103 21.78 17.00 -3.66
C ALA A 103 21.36 16.37 -2.32
N THR A 104 22.03 16.73 -1.23
CA THR A 104 21.86 16.07 0.08
C THR A 104 20.42 16.17 0.63
N TYR A 105 19.78 17.34 0.53
CA TYR A 105 18.41 17.52 1.02
C TYR A 105 17.40 16.74 0.18
N THR A 106 17.52 16.81 -1.15
CA THR A 106 16.74 15.99 -2.10
C THR A 106 16.91 14.51 -1.80
N SER A 107 18.15 14.05 -1.59
CA SER A 107 18.45 12.64 -1.31
C SER A 107 17.78 12.16 -0.02
N ARG A 108 17.85 12.95 1.05
CA ARG A 108 17.21 12.61 2.33
C ARG A 108 15.69 12.63 2.24
N GLY A 109 15.11 13.62 1.55
CA GLY A 109 13.68 13.66 1.28
C GLY A 109 13.24 12.41 0.51
N PHE A 110 13.97 12.04 -0.54
CA PHE A 110 13.67 10.85 -1.33
C PHE A 110 13.71 9.58 -0.48
N MET A 111 14.77 9.37 0.29
CA MET A 111 14.90 8.19 1.16
C MET A 111 13.78 8.13 2.21
N ALA A 112 13.40 9.26 2.80
CA ALA A 112 12.29 9.32 3.76
C ALA A 112 10.93 9.03 3.11
N ALA A 113 10.70 9.51 1.89
CA ALA A 113 9.49 9.18 1.13
C ALA A 113 9.45 7.68 0.76
N VAL A 114 10.58 7.11 0.34
CA VAL A 114 10.69 5.64 0.10
C VAL A 114 10.45 4.88 1.40
N GLU A 115 11.05 5.29 2.51
CA GLU A 115 10.87 4.66 3.83
C GLU A 115 9.40 4.66 4.25
N GLN A 116 8.67 5.76 4.08
CA GLN A 116 7.23 5.79 4.33
C GLN A 116 6.47 4.79 3.46
N ALA A 117 6.78 4.73 2.16
CA ALA A 117 6.12 3.80 1.23
C ALA A 117 6.40 2.32 1.61
N LEU A 118 7.64 2.01 1.99
CA LEU A 118 8.02 0.67 2.45
C LEU A 118 7.38 0.32 3.80
N GLY A 119 7.28 1.28 4.72
CA GLY A 119 6.58 1.10 5.99
C GLY A 119 5.09 0.83 5.79
N LYS A 120 4.45 1.50 4.81
CA LYS A 120 3.10 1.12 4.36
C LYS A 120 3.11 -0.32 3.87
N ALA A 121 4.01 -0.71 2.97
CA ALA A 121 4.05 -2.05 2.41
C ALA A 121 4.24 -3.16 3.47
N SER A 122 5.10 -2.96 4.47
CA SER A 122 5.33 -3.95 5.55
C SER A 122 4.31 -3.88 6.68
N GLY A 123 3.59 -2.76 6.83
CA GLY A 123 2.74 -2.48 8.00
C GLY A 123 3.51 -1.92 9.19
N ASP A 124 4.82 -1.71 9.06
CA ASP A 124 5.67 -1.10 10.09
C ASP A 124 5.80 0.41 9.83
N LEU A 125 4.78 1.15 10.26
CA LEU A 125 4.72 2.61 10.11
C LEU A 125 5.51 3.29 11.23
N ALA A 126 6.49 4.11 10.84
CA ALA A 126 7.20 4.99 11.76
C ALA A 126 6.29 6.16 12.21
N ASP A 127 6.74 6.89 13.23
CA ASP A 127 6.11 8.16 13.59
C ASP A 127 6.25 9.15 12.43
N GLY A 128 5.17 9.88 12.13
CA GLY A 128 5.13 10.78 10.99
C GLY A 128 3.73 11.13 10.54
N VAL A 129 3.66 11.91 9.48
CA VAL A 129 2.41 12.28 8.82
C VAL A 129 2.26 11.46 7.55
N TYR A 130 1.12 10.80 7.44
CA TYR A 130 0.76 9.93 6.34
C TYR A 130 -0.44 10.52 5.62
N VAL A 131 -0.33 10.65 4.31
CA VAL A 131 -1.42 11.15 3.49
C VAL A 131 -2.00 10.02 2.67
N GLY A 132 -3.32 9.98 2.61
CA GLY A 132 -4.07 9.08 1.75
C GLY A 132 -5.27 9.77 1.13
N SER A 133 -5.75 9.22 0.03
CA SER A 133 -6.87 9.75 -0.73
C SER A 133 -7.86 8.64 -1.06
N ALA A 134 -9.14 8.99 -1.12
CA ALA A 134 -10.17 8.07 -1.59
C ALA A 134 -11.38 8.84 -2.14
N GLN A 135 -12.22 8.13 -2.87
CA GLN A 135 -13.45 8.67 -3.41
C GLN A 135 -14.48 8.93 -2.29
N GLY A 136 -14.87 10.19 -2.12
CA GLY A 136 -16.02 10.66 -1.36
C GLY A 136 -17.25 10.91 -2.22
N PHE A 137 -18.25 11.61 -1.67
CA PHE A 137 -19.51 11.91 -2.38
C PHE A 137 -19.31 12.88 -3.55
N GLY A 138 -18.50 13.93 -3.36
CA GLY A 138 -18.28 15.01 -4.31
C GLY A 138 -17.01 14.88 -5.13
N GLY A 139 -16.28 13.76 -5.01
CA GLY A 139 -15.00 13.57 -5.67
C GLY A 139 -13.98 12.92 -4.74
N GLU A 140 -12.71 12.96 -5.15
CA GLU A 140 -11.61 12.59 -4.27
C GLU A 140 -11.60 13.51 -3.04
N LEU A 141 -11.38 12.90 -1.88
CA LEU A 141 -11.02 13.57 -0.64
C LEU A 141 -9.65 13.07 -0.16
N THR A 142 -8.94 13.93 0.57
CA THR A 142 -7.60 13.66 1.07
C THR A 142 -7.57 13.77 2.58
N VAL A 143 -6.90 12.83 3.23
CA VAL A 143 -6.74 12.77 4.68
C VAL A 143 -5.26 12.78 5.05
N SER A 144 -4.94 13.52 6.09
CA SER A 144 -3.68 13.48 6.82
C SER A 144 -3.88 12.70 8.12
N VAL A 145 -3.05 11.68 8.35
CA VAL A 145 -3.01 10.88 9.58
C VAL A 145 -1.65 11.09 10.24
N THR A 146 -1.65 11.57 11.49
CA THR A 146 -0.42 11.73 12.27
C THR A 146 -0.25 10.55 13.21
N LEU A 147 0.87 9.83 13.07
CA LEU A 147 1.32 8.79 13.99
C LEU A 147 2.40 9.35 14.92
N ALA A 148 2.23 9.14 16.22
CA ALA A 148 3.27 9.43 17.21
C ALA A 148 3.23 8.39 18.34
N GLY A 149 4.38 7.83 18.72
CA GLY A 149 4.48 6.76 19.70
C GLY A 149 3.70 5.51 19.30
N GLY A 150 3.59 5.23 18.00
CA GLY A 150 2.82 4.09 17.47
C GLY A 150 1.29 4.23 17.60
N SER A 151 0.76 5.44 17.80
CA SER A 151 -0.69 5.71 17.86
C SER A 151 -1.08 6.86 16.93
N MET A 152 -2.29 6.79 16.36
CA MET A 152 -2.89 7.91 15.64
C MET A 152 -3.22 9.04 16.62
N THR A 153 -2.52 10.16 16.52
CA THR A 153 -2.74 11.33 17.37
C THR A 153 -3.63 12.39 16.71
N ALA A 154 -3.70 12.39 15.37
CA ALA A 154 -4.58 13.26 14.60
C ALA A 154 -5.00 12.59 13.29
N VAL A 155 -6.25 12.86 12.89
CA VAL A 155 -6.79 12.54 11.56
C VAL A 155 -7.52 13.78 11.06
N GLU A 156 -7.12 14.29 9.91
CA GLU A 156 -7.65 15.55 9.35
C GLU A 156 -8.00 15.35 7.88
N VAL A 157 -9.23 15.67 7.48
CA VAL A 157 -9.57 15.77 6.06
C VAL A 157 -9.06 17.13 5.57
N THR A 158 -8.03 17.12 4.72
CA THR A 158 -7.34 18.32 4.24
C THR A 158 -7.94 18.88 2.96
N SER A 159 -8.67 18.06 2.21
CA SER A 159 -9.36 18.44 0.98
C SER A 159 -10.57 17.55 0.73
N HIS A 160 -11.71 18.12 0.34
CA HIS A 160 -12.88 17.39 -0.18
C HIS A 160 -13.77 18.32 -1.02
N ASN A 161 -14.58 17.73 -1.89
CA ASN A 161 -15.57 18.44 -2.73
C ASN A 161 -17.02 18.04 -2.39
N ASP A 162 -17.21 17.30 -1.29
CA ASP A 162 -18.52 16.86 -0.80
C ASP A 162 -19.39 18.05 -0.36
N THR A 163 -20.71 17.83 -0.25
CA THR A 163 -21.66 18.88 0.18
C THR A 163 -21.38 19.33 1.62
N PRO A 164 -20.89 20.56 1.87
CA PRO A 164 -20.33 20.94 3.18
C PRO A 164 -21.30 20.75 4.36
N PHE A 165 -22.57 21.11 4.17
CA PHE A 165 -23.60 20.98 5.22
C PHE A 165 -23.88 19.54 5.67
N ILE A 166 -23.54 18.54 4.85
CA ILE A 166 -23.67 17.12 5.17
C ILE A 166 -22.32 16.53 5.56
N ALA A 167 -21.26 16.88 4.82
CA ALA A 167 -19.93 16.32 4.94
C ALA A 167 -19.22 16.77 6.21
N ASP A 168 -19.19 18.07 6.52
CA ASP A 168 -18.35 18.61 7.60
C ASP A 168 -18.72 18.05 8.98
N PRO A 169 -20.03 17.93 9.36
CA PRO A 169 -20.40 17.30 10.63
C PRO A 169 -20.04 15.81 10.67
N ALA A 170 -20.17 15.10 9.54
CA ALA A 170 -19.83 13.70 9.43
C ALA A 170 -18.31 13.50 9.55
N ILE A 171 -17.52 14.26 8.80
CA ILE A 171 -16.05 14.27 8.84
C ILE A 171 -15.57 14.49 10.28
N LYS A 172 -16.07 15.52 10.96
CA LYS A 172 -15.67 15.81 12.36
C LYS A 172 -15.98 14.66 13.31
N THR A 173 -17.12 13.99 13.11
CA THR A 173 -17.52 12.84 13.94
C THR A 173 -16.62 11.64 13.66
N LEU A 174 -16.34 11.36 12.39
CA LEU A 174 -15.54 10.23 11.94
C LEU A 174 -14.08 10.35 12.34
N THR A 175 -13.43 11.49 12.09
CA THR A 175 -12.01 11.66 12.41
C THR A 175 -11.76 11.54 13.92
N LYS A 176 -12.68 12.08 14.74
CA LYS A 176 -12.66 11.89 16.18
C LYS A 176 -12.81 10.41 16.55
N ALA A 177 -13.78 9.70 15.98
CA ALA A 177 -14.02 8.29 16.27
C ALA A 177 -12.82 7.41 15.86
N ILE A 178 -12.15 7.72 14.74
CA ILE A 178 -10.96 6.99 14.26
C ILE A 178 -9.80 7.15 15.24
N VAL A 179 -9.54 8.36 15.71
CA VAL A 179 -8.50 8.63 16.73
C VAL A 179 -8.86 7.94 18.06
N GLU A 180 -10.11 8.01 18.50
CA GLU A 180 -10.53 7.39 19.76
C GLU A 180 -10.48 5.85 19.72
N LYS A 181 -10.91 5.24 18.60
CA LYS A 181 -10.93 3.78 18.43
C LYS A 181 -9.58 3.22 17.95
N GLN A 182 -8.64 4.07 17.54
CA GLN A 182 -7.41 3.67 16.85
C GLN A 182 -7.68 2.72 15.68
N SER A 183 -8.75 2.99 14.92
CA SER A 183 -9.17 2.14 13.80
C SER A 183 -9.82 2.96 12.69
N ALA A 184 -9.49 2.62 11.44
CA ALA A 184 -10.16 3.16 10.25
C ALA A 184 -11.58 2.58 10.06
N ASP A 185 -11.89 1.45 10.69
CA ASP A 185 -13.21 0.81 10.62
C ASP A 185 -14.14 1.36 11.71
N VAL A 186 -14.81 2.46 11.40
CA VAL A 186 -15.78 3.11 12.28
C VAL A 186 -17.18 3.09 11.67
N ASP A 187 -18.19 3.47 12.47
CA ASP A 187 -19.57 3.45 12.02
C ASP A 187 -19.84 4.61 11.04
N VAL A 188 -20.53 4.31 9.94
CA VAL A 188 -20.94 5.33 8.98
C VAL A 188 -21.90 6.34 9.63
N VAL A 189 -21.79 7.61 9.23
CA VAL A 189 -22.72 8.66 9.67
C VAL A 189 -23.96 8.65 8.79
N SER A 190 -25.13 8.58 9.41
CA SER A 190 -26.42 8.57 8.70
C SER A 190 -26.58 9.81 7.82
N GLY A 191 -26.96 9.60 6.56
CA GLY A 191 -27.08 10.67 5.56
C GLY A 191 -25.76 11.08 4.89
N ALA A 192 -24.61 10.56 5.34
CA ALA A 192 -23.29 10.88 4.81
C ALA A 192 -22.48 9.60 4.47
N THR A 193 -23.14 8.54 3.98
CA THR A 193 -22.51 7.22 3.77
C THR A 193 -21.32 7.27 2.82
N PHE A 194 -21.43 7.97 1.68
CA PHE A 194 -20.34 8.09 0.70
C PHE A 194 -19.14 8.85 1.28
N THR A 195 -19.38 9.98 1.94
CA THR A 195 -18.34 10.73 2.65
C THR A 195 -17.70 9.87 3.74
N SER A 196 -18.50 9.10 4.50
CA SER A 196 -18.00 8.23 5.57
C SER A 196 -17.04 7.17 5.03
N ASN A 197 -17.46 6.47 3.98
CA ASN A 197 -16.61 5.48 3.31
C ASN A 197 -15.36 6.12 2.71
N GLY A 198 -15.48 7.32 2.12
CA GLY A 198 -14.34 8.07 1.61
C GLY A 198 -13.31 8.37 2.70
N VAL A 199 -13.72 8.89 3.85
CA VAL A 199 -12.81 9.16 4.98
C VAL A 199 -12.13 7.89 5.48
N MET A 200 -12.90 6.81 5.70
CA MET A 200 -12.33 5.54 6.17
C MET A 200 -11.34 4.95 5.18
N ASN A 201 -11.68 4.95 3.88
CA ASN A 201 -10.80 4.44 2.82
C ASN A 201 -9.56 5.31 2.63
N ALA A 202 -9.67 6.64 2.77
CA ALA A 202 -8.51 7.53 2.70
C ALA A 202 -7.56 7.34 3.90
N VAL A 203 -8.08 7.04 5.09
CA VAL A 203 -7.25 6.64 6.24
C VAL A 203 -6.58 5.29 5.99
N LYS A 204 -7.30 4.33 5.42
CA LYS A 204 -6.72 3.03 5.02
C LYS A 204 -5.58 3.22 4.03
N ASP A 205 -5.80 3.99 2.96
CA ASP A 205 -4.76 4.35 1.98
C ASP A 205 -3.56 5.07 2.63
N ALA A 206 -3.81 5.99 3.56
CA ALA A 206 -2.76 6.69 4.31
C ALA A 206 -1.88 5.71 5.10
N LEU A 207 -2.48 4.69 5.70
CA LEU A 207 -1.79 3.67 6.51
C LEU A 207 -1.37 2.44 5.68
N GLY A 208 -1.64 2.44 4.37
CA GLY A 208 -1.41 1.30 3.48
C GLY A 208 -2.33 0.10 3.75
N LEU A 209 -3.42 0.23 4.50
CA LEU A 209 -4.37 -0.84 4.78
C LEU A 209 -5.27 -1.10 3.56
N GLU A 210 -5.64 -2.36 3.32
CA GLU A 210 -6.65 -2.75 2.32
C GLU A 210 -8.05 -2.85 2.94
#